data_AF-A0A3G2USS0-F1
#
_entry.id   AF-A0A3G2USS0-F1
#
_cell.length_a   1.000
_cell.length_b   1.000
_cell.length_c   1.000
_cell.angle_alpha   90.00
_cell.angle_beta   90.00
_cell.angle_gamma   90.00
#
_symmetry.space_group_name_H-M   'P 1'
#
loop_
_entity.id
_entity.type
_entity.pdbx_description
1 polymer ?
#
loop_
_entity_poly.entity_id
_entity_poly.type
_entity_poly.pdbx_seq_one_letter_code
_entity_poly.pdbx_strand_id
1 'polypeptide(L)'
;MIPIDGERTPLVRTDFSDDHAWESVIDAVSKPSVHGFLANLNPVNDHRYDNADPVELAKEADSSTDLTLLIVADSRTMSEPQMPLLCVDPIPPGGQFRCIPAELWGVENNVSLANMDFGEFASAVDADGVFREFKD
;
A
#
# COMPACT_ATOMS: atom_id res chain seq x y z
N MET A 1 6.84 12.72 -10.56
CA MET A 1 7.47 12.16 -9.35
C MET A 1 6.45 12.08 -8.25
N ILE A 2 6.26 10.88 -7.72
CA ILE A 2 5.48 10.61 -6.51
C ILE A 2 6.05 11.50 -5.39
N PRO A 3 5.22 12.30 -4.69
CA PRO A 3 5.73 13.17 -3.65
C PRO A 3 6.16 12.31 -2.47
N ILE A 4 7.44 12.40 -2.11
CA ILE A 4 8.01 11.72 -0.95
C ILE A 4 8.07 12.70 0.21
N ASP A 5 7.63 12.24 1.38
CA ASP A 5 7.66 12.99 2.63
C ASP A 5 8.54 12.26 3.65
N GLY A 6 9.85 12.51 3.55
CA GLY A 6 10.85 11.85 4.39
C GLY A 6 10.89 10.34 4.18
N GLU A 7 10.82 9.58 5.27
CA GLU A 7 10.84 8.11 5.29
C GLU A 7 9.42 7.49 5.18
N ARG A 8 8.40 8.30 4.88
CA ARG A 8 7.00 7.82 4.82
C ARG A 8 6.73 7.09 3.51
N THR A 9 6.13 5.92 3.63
CA THR A 9 5.70 5.08 2.50
C THR A 9 4.52 5.75 1.76
N PRO A 10 4.60 6.04 0.45
CA PRO A 10 3.50 6.66 -0.27
C PRO A 10 2.26 5.76 -0.34
N LEU A 11 1.10 6.35 -0.06
CA LEU A 11 -0.23 5.80 -0.32
C LEU A 11 -0.87 6.60 -1.45
N VAL A 12 -0.76 6.13 -2.68
CA VAL A 12 -1.22 6.84 -3.88
C VAL A 12 -2.66 6.47 -4.20
N ARG A 13 -3.55 7.46 -4.22
CA ARG A 13 -4.91 7.30 -4.74
C ARG A 13 -4.87 7.25 -6.26
N THR A 14 -5.44 6.20 -6.85
CA THR A 14 -5.56 6.06 -8.30
C THR A 14 -7.00 5.91 -8.78
N ASP A 15 -7.96 5.68 -7.88
CA ASP A 15 -9.39 5.78 -8.19
C ASP A 15 -10.00 7.02 -7.50
N PHE A 16 -10.47 7.97 -8.31
CA PHE A 16 -11.11 9.22 -7.88
C PHE A 16 -12.63 9.23 -8.06
N SER A 17 -13.26 8.06 -8.25
CA SER A 17 -14.72 7.95 -8.47
C SER A 17 -15.56 8.21 -7.21
N ASP A 18 -14.99 8.03 -6.01
CA ASP A 18 -15.68 8.21 -4.74
C ASP A 18 -14.73 8.79 -3.67
N ASP A 19 -15.00 10.03 -3.24
CA ASP A 19 -14.24 10.70 -2.19
C ASP A 19 -14.53 10.16 -0.78
N HIS A 20 -15.76 9.67 -0.54
CA HIS A 20 -16.10 9.07 0.75
C HIS A 20 -15.46 7.70 0.93
N ALA A 21 -15.31 6.93 -0.15
CA ALA A 21 -14.51 5.71 -0.13
C ALA A 21 -13.05 6.00 0.22
N TRP A 22 -12.46 7.05 -0.38
CA TRP A 22 -11.11 7.50 -0.03
C TRP A 22 -10.99 7.94 1.45
N GLU A 23 -11.92 8.73 1.96
CA GLU A 23 -11.96 9.11 3.38
C GLU A 23 -12.02 7.88 4.30
N SER A 24 -12.80 6.86 3.91
CA SER A 24 -12.92 5.60 4.65
C SER A 24 -11.61 4.81 4.67
N VAL A 25 -10.88 4.78 3.54
CA VAL A 25 -9.54 4.18 3.45
C VAL A 25 -8.57 4.90 4.38
N ILE A 26 -8.55 6.24 4.37
CA ILE A 26 -7.67 7.03 5.25
C ILE A 26 -8.00 6.81 6.73
N ASP A 27 -9.26 6.77 7.11
CA ASP A 27 -9.68 6.44 8.48
C ASP A 27 -9.23 5.02 8.87
N ALA A 28 -9.37 4.04 7.96
CA ALA A 28 -9.01 2.66 8.22
C ALA A 28 -7.50 2.47 8.45
N VAL A 29 -6.63 3.06 7.60
CA VAL A 29 -5.16 2.93 7.74
C VAL A 29 -4.59 3.77 8.88
N SER A 30 -5.34 4.75 9.39
CA SER A 30 -4.95 5.60 10.52
C SER A 30 -5.29 5.00 11.89
N LYS A 31 -5.95 3.83 11.92
CA LYS A 31 -6.28 3.12 13.16
C LYS A 31 -5.10 2.26 13.61
N PRO A 32 -4.64 2.39 14.87
CA PRO A 32 -3.56 1.56 15.37
C PRO A 32 -3.99 0.10 15.48
N SER A 33 -3.02 -0.80 15.31
CA SER A 33 -3.23 -2.23 15.57
C SER A 33 -3.56 -2.49 17.05
N VAL A 34 -3.95 -3.73 17.37
CA VAL A 34 -4.21 -4.17 18.75
C VAL A 34 -2.99 -3.99 19.68
N HIS A 35 -1.79 -3.89 19.10
CA HIS A 35 -0.53 -3.66 19.82
C HIS A 35 -0.07 -2.19 19.79
N GLY A 36 -0.86 -1.29 19.21
CA GLY A 36 -0.58 0.15 19.16
C GLY A 36 0.33 0.59 18.00
N PHE A 37 0.54 -0.26 16.99
CA PHE A 37 1.37 0.08 15.83
C PHE A 37 0.56 0.73 14.71
N LEU A 38 1.22 1.57 13.92
CA LEU A 38 0.66 2.23 12.74
C LEU A 38 1.61 2.07 11.56
N ALA A 39 1.06 2.09 10.34
CA ALA A 39 1.84 2.23 9.13
C ALA A 39 2.30 3.70 8.97
N ASN A 40 3.57 3.93 8.64
CA ASN A 40 4.13 5.24 8.40
C ASN A 40 3.85 5.72 6.96
N LEU A 41 2.59 6.05 6.68
CA LEU A 41 2.12 6.34 5.32
C LEU A 41 2.15 7.84 4.99
N ASN A 42 2.40 8.21 3.74
CA ASN A 42 2.16 9.53 3.15
C ASN A 42 1.01 9.47 2.13
N PRO A 43 -0.23 9.87 2.49
CA PRO A 43 -1.34 9.91 1.55
C PRO A 43 -1.11 10.91 0.40
N VAL A 44 -1.21 10.42 -0.83
CA VAL A 44 -1.06 11.21 -2.06
C VAL A 44 -2.41 11.24 -2.79
N ASN A 45 -3.10 12.37 -2.65
CA ASN A 45 -4.42 12.63 -3.28
C ASN A 45 -4.27 13.68 -4.38
N ASP A 46 -3.72 13.28 -5.53
CA ASP A 46 -3.46 14.15 -6.67
C ASP A 46 -4.01 13.50 -7.96
N HIS A 47 -4.94 14.19 -8.62
CA HIS A 47 -5.64 13.69 -9.81
C HIS A 47 -4.72 13.33 -10.99
N ARG A 48 -3.45 13.76 -10.99
CA ARG A 48 -2.48 13.28 -11.99
C ARG A 48 -2.26 11.77 -11.97
N TYR A 49 -2.62 11.10 -10.87
CA TYR A 49 -2.52 9.65 -10.70
C TYR A 49 -3.82 8.90 -10.97
N ASP A 50 -4.87 9.58 -11.44
CA ASP A 50 -6.14 8.94 -11.79
C ASP A 50 -5.92 7.86 -12.87
N ASN A 51 -6.36 6.64 -12.57
CA ASN A 51 -6.15 5.42 -13.35
C ASN A 51 -4.68 5.09 -13.67
N ALA A 52 -3.72 5.55 -12.86
CA ALA A 52 -2.31 5.23 -13.06
C ALA A 52 -2.04 3.72 -12.91
N ASP A 53 -1.16 3.20 -13.77
CA ASP A 53 -0.73 1.81 -13.74
C ASP A 53 0.24 1.56 -12.56
N PRO A 54 -0.01 0.59 -11.67
CA PRO A 54 0.85 0.33 -10.52
C PRO A 54 2.30 -0.02 -10.86
N VAL A 55 2.55 -0.70 -11.99
CA VAL A 55 3.91 -1.06 -12.42
C VAL A 55 4.66 0.17 -12.94
N GLU A 56 3.99 1.07 -13.66
CA GLU A 56 4.60 2.33 -14.05
C GLU A 56 4.86 3.25 -12.86
N LEU A 57 3.97 3.28 -11.86
CA LEU A 57 4.21 3.99 -10.59
C LEU A 57 5.43 3.42 -9.84
N ALA A 58 5.58 2.09 -9.81
CA ALA A 58 6.73 1.42 -9.20
C ALA A 58 8.05 1.75 -9.92
N LYS A 59 8.06 1.77 -11.26
CA LYS A 59 9.23 2.19 -12.05
C LYS A 59 9.57 3.67 -11.82
N GLU A 60 8.55 4.53 -11.72
CA GLU A 60 8.75 5.94 -11.39
C GLU A 60 9.38 6.10 -9.99
N ALA A 61 8.90 5.32 -9.01
CA ALA A 61 9.45 5.28 -7.66
C ALA A 61 10.92 4.83 -7.64
N ASP A 62 11.25 3.67 -8.23
CA ASP A 62 12.61 3.12 -8.30
C ASP A 62 13.60 4.11 -8.96
N SER A 63 13.20 4.71 -10.08
CA SER A 63 14.09 5.64 -10.81
C SER A 63 14.37 6.97 -10.09
N SER A 64 13.61 7.31 -9.06
CA SER A 64 13.67 8.62 -8.41
C SER A 64 13.94 8.59 -6.90
N THR A 65 13.87 7.41 -6.26
CA THR A 65 13.87 7.25 -4.80
C THR A 65 14.37 5.88 -4.36
N ASP A 66 14.93 5.77 -3.15
CA ASP A 66 15.25 4.47 -2.49
C ASP A 66 14.01 3.86 -1.80
N LEU A 67 12.81 4.03 -2.38
CA LEU A 67 11.59 3.44 -1.83
C LEU A 67 11.66 1.91 -1.90
N THR A 68 11.28 1.24 -0.81
CA THR A 68 11.19 -0.23 -0.75
C THR A 68 9.75 -0.73 -0.79
N LEU A 69 8.77 0.18 -0.72
CA LEU A 69 7.34 -0.14 -0.76
C LEU A 69 6.54 1.03 -1.33
N LEU A 70 5.57 0.72 -2.19
CA LEU A 70 4.55 1.64 -2.67
C LEU A 70 3.17 1.06 -2.37
N ILE A 71 2.27 1.88 -1.83
CA ILE A 71 0.87 1.49 -1.61
C ILE A 71 -0.03 2.23 -2.59
N VAL A 72 -0.94 1.50 -3.23
CA VAL A 72 -1.92 2.04 -4.18
C VAL A 72 -3.34 1.79 -3.68
N ALA A 73 -4.15 2.84 -3.66
CA ALA A 73 -5.60 2.78 -3.46
C ALA A 73 -6.29 2.87 -4.82
N ASP A 74 -6.53 1.70 -5.41
CA ASP A 74 -7.18 1.53 -6.72
C ASP A 74 -8.68 1.23 -6.57
N SER A 75 -9.33 0.90 -7.69
CA SER A 75 -10.77 0.66 -7.71
C SER A 75 -11.23 -0.52 -6.88
N ARG A 76 -10.41 -1.56 -6.68
CA ARG A 76 -10.73 -2.64 -5.72
C ARG A 76 -10.65 -2.12 -4.30
N THR A 77 -9.66 -1.30 -3.96
CA THR A 77 -9.57 -0.65 -2.64
C THR A 77 -10.82 0.18 -2.35
N MET A 78 -11.31 0.96 -3.33
CA MET A 78 -12.47 1.85 -3.13
C MET A 78 -13.81 1.12 -3.10
N SER A 79 -13.95 0.00 -3.81
CA SER A 79 -15.25 -0.66 -4.01
C SER A 79 -15.49 -1.87 -3.10
N GLU A 80 -14.45 -2.48 -2.55
CA GLU A 80 -14.60 -3.71 -1.77
C GLU A 80 -14.72 -3.45 -0.27
N PRO A 81 -15.55 -4.22 0.47
CA PRO A 81 -15.80 -3.99 1.90
C PRO A 81 -14.55 -4.05 2.79
N GLN A 82 -13.54 -4.83 2.41
CA GLN A 82 -12.29 -4.96 3.17
C GLN A 82 -11.24 -3.92 2.80
N MET A 83 -11.52 -3.05 1.82
CA MET A 83 -10.63 -2.01 1.31
C MET A 83 -9.19 -2.53 1.04
N PRO A 84 -9.02 -3.63 0.30
CA PRO A 84 -7.73 -4.28 0.16
C PRO A 84 -6.77 -3.43 -0.69
N LEU A 85 -5.84 -2.77 -0.01
CA LEU A 85 -4.81 -1.88 -0.57
C LEU A 85 -3.79 -2.69 -1.36
N LEU A 86 -3.35 -2.17 -2.50
CA LEU A 86 -2.36 -2.84 -3.34
C LEU A 86 -0.95 -2.45 -2.88
N CYS A 87 -0.21 -3.41 -2.33
CA CYS A 87 1.21 -3.30 -2.02
C CYS A 87 2.01 -3.62 -3.29
N VAL A 88 2.93 -2.73 -3.66
CA VAL A 88 3.74 -2.86 -4.87
C VAL A 88 5.21 -2.78 -4.50
N ASP A 89 5.98 -3.77 -4.96
CA ASP A 89 7.43 -3.81 -4.86
C ASP A 89 8.05 -2.96 -5.98
N PRO A 90 8.78 -1.89 -5.63
CA PRO A 90 9.53 -1.09 -6.61
C PRO A 90 10.83 -1.76 -7.08
N ILE A 91 11.40 -2.73 -6.35
CA ILE A 91 12.76 -3.27 -6.60
C ILE A 91 12.85 -4.80 -6.41
N PRO A 92 12.81 -5.62 -7.48
CA PRO A 92 12.56 -5.24 -8.86
C PRO A 92 11.08 -4.87 -9.06
N PRO A 93 10.78 -3.91 -9.95
CA PRO A 93 9.42 -3.43 -10.11
C PRO A 93 8.51 -4.55 -10.65
N GLY A 94 7.39 -4.77 -9.96
CA GLY A 94 6.30 -5.63 -10.45
C GLY A 94 5.77 -6.68 -9.48
N GLY A 95 6.43 -6.89 -8.33
CA GLY A 95 5.86 -7.68 -7.24
C GLY A 95 4.61 -6.99 -6.69
N GLN A 96 3.50 -7.71 -6.56
CA GLN A 96 2.23 -7.14 -6.08
C GLN A 96 1.46 -8.13 -5.22
N PHE A 97 0.87 -7.63 -4.15
CA PHE A 97 -0.17 -8.33 -3.39
C PHE A 97 -1.11 -7.33 -2.75
N ARG A 98 -2.26 -7.78 -2.26
CA ARG A 98 -3.19 -6.91 -1.54
C ARG A 98 -3.09 -7.09 -0.03
N CYS A 99 -3.31 -6.05 0.73
CA CYS A 99 -3.30 -6.07 2.19
C CYS A 99 -4.52 -5.33 2.73
N ILE A 100 -5.19 -5.89 3.74
CA ILE A 100 -6.27 -5.17 4.43
C ILE A 100 -5.69 -4.02 5.27
N PRO A 101 -6.41 -2.91 5.48
CA PRO A 101 -5.91 -1.77 6.25
C PRO A 101 -5.42 -2.15 7.67
N ALA A 102 -6.11 -3.10 8.31
CA ALA A 102 -5.80 -3.54 9.68
C ALA A 102 -4.40 -4.19 9.83
N GLU A 103 -3.87 -4.78 8.75
CA GLU A 103 -2.57 -5.45 8.74
C GLU A 103 -1.47 -4.67 8.01
N LEU A 104 -1.83 -3.54 7.39
CA LEU A 104 -0.87 -2.77 6.59
C LEU A 104 0.32 -2.26 7.41
N TRP A 105 0.12 -1.98 8.70
CA TRP A 105 1.21 -1.61 9.61
C TRP A 105 2.32 -2.68 9.68
N GLY A 106 1.95 -3.96 9.61
CA GLY A 106 2.88 -5.07 9.70
C GLY A 106 3.71 -5.20 8.44
N VAL A 107 3.05 -5.08 7.28
CA VAL A 107 3.74 -5.04 5.98
C VAL A 107 4.68 -3.84 5.92
N GLU A 108 4.14 -2.65 6.16
CA GLU A 108 4.86 -1.39 5.95
C GLU A 108 6.08 -1.31 6.87
N ASN A 109 5.91 -1.46 8.19
CA ASN A 109 7.03 -1.35 9.13
C ASN A 109 8.10 -2.42 8.91
N ASN A 110 7.75 -3.63 8.46
CA ASN A 110 8.77 -4.67 8.25
C ASN A 110 9.52 -4.50 6.94
N VAL A 111 8.84 -4.13 5.85
CA VAL A 111 9.46 -3.95 4.54
C VAL A 111 10.24 -2.63 4.48
N SER A 112 9.70 -1.53 5.01
CA SER A 112 10.38 -0.22 4.98
C SER A 112 11.62 -0.19 5.87
N LEU A 113 11.63 -0.94 6.97
CA LEU A 113 12.78 -1.06 7.88
C LEU A 113 13.71 -2.25 7.57
N ALA A 114 13.44 -3.00 6.49
CA ALA A 114 14.19 -4.20 6.10
C ALA A 114 14.29 -5.27 7.21
N ASN A 115 13.23 -5.44 8.00
CA ASN A 115 13.10 -6.53 8.98
C ASN A 115 12.62 -7.84 8.34
N MET A 116 11.87 -7.75 7.22
CA MET A 116 11.33 -8.90 6.48
C MET A 116 11.16 -8.53 5.00
N ASP A 117 11.32 -9.51 4.12
CA ASP A 117 11.25 -9.27 2.67
C ASP A 117 9.80 -9.14 2.17
N PHE A 118 9.59 -8.33 1.13
CA PHE A 118 8.28 -8.19 0.46
C PHE A 118 7.71 -9.54 0.02
N GLY A 119 8.57 -10.42 -0.50
CA GLY A 119 8.19 -11.74 -1.01
C GLY A 119 7.61 -12.68 0.05
N GLU A 120 7.96 -12.49 1.33
CA GLU A 120 7.40 -13.27 2.44
C GLU A 120 5.92 -12.95 2.65
N PHE A 121 5.55 -11.66 2.64
CA PHE A 121 4.15 -11.25 2.69
C PHE A 121 3.38 -11.65 1.43
N ALA A 122 3.98 -11.47 0.25
CA ALA A 122 3.37 -11.85 -1.02
C ALA A 122 3.05 -13.36 -1.11
N SER A 123 3.84 -14.19 -0.44
CA SER A 123 3.62 -15.64 -0.36
C SER A 123 2.61 -16.06 0.72
N ALA A 124 2.28 -15.16 1.66
CA ALA A 124 1.38 -15.42 2.78
C ALA A 124 -0.08 -14.98 2.54
N VAL A 125 -0.41 -14.52 1.33
CA VAL A 125 -1.77 -14.10 0.97
C VAL A 125 -2.76 -15.27 1.00
N ASP A 126 -4.02 -14.94 1.25
CA ASP A 126 -5.13 -15.87 1.05
C ASP A 126 -5.34 -16.22 -0.43
N ALA A 127 -6.24 -17.18 -0.68
CA ALA A 127 -6.55 -17.67 -2.03
C ALA A 127 -7.06 -16.56 -2.99
N ASP A 128 -7.53 -15.43 -2.46
CA ASP A 128 -7.97 -14.26 -3.22
C ASP A 128 -6.87 -13.20 -3.42
N GLY A 129 -5.63 -13.50 -3.02
CA GLY A 129 -4.47 -12.62 -3.17
C GLY A 129 -4.39 -11.50 -2.13
N VAL A 130 -5.16 -11.60 -1.04
CA VAL A 130 -5.19 -10.61 0.05
C VAL A 130 -4.50 -11.16 1.29
N PHE A 131 -3.51 -10.44 1.80
CA PHE A 131 -2.88 -10.65 3.09
C PHE A 131 -3.80 -10.14 4.21
N ARG A 132 -4.11 -11.02 5.16
CA ARG A 132 -4.97 -10.75 6.33
C ARG A 132 -4.33 -11.10 7.67
N GLU A 133 -3.28 -11.91 7.64
CA GLU A 133 -2.43 -12.31 8.76
C GLU A 133 -1.42 -13.35 8.23
N PHE A 134 -0.38 -13.64 9.01
CA PHE A 134 0.37 -14.88 8.82
C PHE A 134 -0.41 -16.05 9.41
N LYS A 135 -0.42 -17.17 8.70
CA LYS A 135 -1.02 -18.42 9.19
C LYS A 135 0.03 -19.26 9.91
N ASP A 136 -0.41 -19.91 10.99
CA ASP A 136 0.36 -20.94 11.70
C ASP A 136 0.48 -22.26 10.90
#